data_AF-R7TYB1-F1
#
_entry.id   AF-R7TYB1-F1
#
_cell.length_a   1.000
_cell.length_b   1.000
_cell.length_c   1.000
_cell.angle_alpha   90.00
_cell.angle_beta   90.00
_cell.angle_gamma   90.00
#
_symmetry.space_group_name_H-M   'P 1'
#
loop_
_entity.id
_entity.type
_entity.pdbx_description
1 polymer ?
#
loop_
_entity_poly.entity_id
_entity_poly.type
_entity_poly.pdbx_seq_one_letter_code
_entity_poly.pdbx_strand_id
1 'polypeptide(L)' 'EVRARGGQLFVFADKQARLKNGDGVNVLPVEEAPEIIAPILYTIPLQLLSYYVAIIKGTDVDQPRNLAKSVTVE' A
#
# COMPACT_ATOMS: atom_id res chain seq x y z
N GLU A 1 9.02 18.43 -6.58
CA GLU A 1 10.36 18.03 -6.08
C GLU A 1 10.73 16.58 -6.42
N VAL A 2 9.93 15.59 -6.01
CA VAL A 2 10.24 14.15 -6.19
C VAL A 2 10.39 13.72 -7.66
N ARG A 3 9.51 14.19 -8.56
CA ARG A 3 9.54 13.87 -10.00
C ARG A 3 10.77 14.44 -10.72
N ALA A 4 11.23 15.62 -10.32
CA ALA A 4 12.42 16.27 -10.90
C ALA A 4 13.72 15.49 -10.60
N ARG A 5 13.68 14.55 -9.64
CA ARG A 5 14.78 13.65 -9.27
C ARG A 5 14.57 12.21 -9.74
N GLY A 6 13.65 11.97 -10.68
CA GLY A 6 13.35 10.63 -11.20
C GLY A 6 12.51 9.74 -10.29
N GLY A 7 11.92 10.29 -9.22
CA GLY A 7 11.06 9.54 -8.33
C GLY A 7 9.82 8.99 -9.04
N GLN A 8 9.50 7.73 -8.75
CA GLN A 8 8.32 7.03 -9.25
C GLN A 8 7.17 7.18 -8.25
N LEU A 9 5.98 7.53 -8.74
CA LEU A 9 4.76 7.59 -7.95
C LEU A 9 3.94 6.33 -8.21
N PHE A 10 3.49 5.69 -7.13
CA PHE A 10 2.49 4.61 -7.17
C PHE A 10 1.25 5.10 -6.45
N VAL A 11 0.13 5.21 -7.17
CA VAL A 11 -1.12 5.81 -6.67
C VAL A 11 -2.21 4.74 -6.66
N PHE A 12 -2.67 4.36 -5.49
CA PHE A 12 -3.95 3.66 -5.36
C PHE A 12 -5.07 4.69 -5.56
N ALA A 13 -5.93 4.48 -6.54
CA ALA A 13 -6.98 5.44 -6.88
C ALA A 13 -8.27 4.72 -7.25
N ASP A 14 -9.39 5.37 -6.93
CA ASP A 14 -10.70 4.94 -7.39
C ASP A 14 -10.71 4.80 -8.91
N LYS A 15 -11.25 3.70 -9.43
CA LYS A 15 -11.42 3.48 -10.87
C LYS A 15 -12.15 4.65 -11.56
N GLN A 16 -13.08 5.31 -10.87
CA GLN A 16 -13.81 6.47 -11.38
C GLN A 16 -12.99 7.77 -11.39
N ALA A 17 -11.85 7.83 -10.70
CA ALA A 17 -11.01 9.03 -10.67
C ALA A 17 -10.39 9.38 -12.03
N ARG A 18 -10.48 8.48 -13.02
CA ARG A 18 -9.97 8.66 -14.41
C ARG A 18 -8.50 9.07 -14.47
N LEU A 19 -7.74 8.78 -13.41
CA LEU A 19 -6.29 8.94 -13.40
C LEU A 19 -5.67 7.92 -14.35
N LYS A 20 -4.70 8.36 -15.13
CA LYS A 20 -4.00 7.52 -16.11
C LYS A 20 -2.55 7.37 -15.71
N ASN A 21 -1.95 6.26 -16.13
CA ASN A 21 -0.50 6.11 -16.12
C ASN A 21 0.14 7.22 -16.94
N GLY A 22 1.32 7.65 -16.51
CA GLY A 22 2.12 8.65 -17.20
C GLY A 22 3.58 8.57 -16.75
N ASP A 23 4.42 9.47 -17.25
CA ASP A 23 5.86 9.42 -16.97
C ASP A 23 6.15 9.56 -15.48
N GLY A 24 6.63 8.46 -14.87
CA GLY A 24 6.91 8.36 -13.44
C GLY A 24 5.67 8.26 -12.56
N VAL A 25 4.49 7.96 -13.12
CA VAL A 25 3.24 7.78 -12.38
C VAL A 25 2.56 6.47 -12.78
N ASN A 26 2.42 5.57 -11.81
CA ASN A 26 1.76 4.29 -11.92
C ASN A 26 0.46 4.34 -11.10
N VAL A 27 -0.67 4.22 -11.76
CA VAL A 27 -2.00 4.22 -11.14
C VAL A 27 -2.47 2.78 -10.96
N LEU A 28 -2.74 2.41 -9.72
CA LEU A 28 -3.30 1.12 -9.32
C LEU A 28 -4.79 1.33 -9.01
N PRO A 29 -5.70 0.82 -9.85
CA PRO A 29 -7.12 1.01 -9.65
C PRO A 29 -7.61 0.23 -8.41
N VAL A 30 -8.37 0.90 -7.56
CA VAL A 30 -9.14 0.34 -6.45
C VAL A 30 -10.62 0.46 -6.80
N GLU A 31 -11.44 -0.52 -6.41
CA GLU A 31 -12.89 -0.44 -6.61
C GLU A 31 -13.47 0.78 -5.90
N GLU A 32 -14.54 1.31 -6.49
CA GLU A 32 -15.32 2.37 -5.85
C GLU A 32 -15.97 1.83 -4.58
N ALA A 33 -15.99 2.67 -3.54
CA ALA A 33 -16.69 2.39 -2.31
C ALA A 33 -17.25 3.69 -1.71
N PRO A 34 -18.35 3.63 -0.93
CA PRO A 34 -18.82 4.76 -0.16
C PRO A 34 -17.69 5.37 0.68
N GLU A 35 -17.61 6.69 0.71
CA GLU A 35 -16.53 7.44 1.37
C GLU A 35 -16.28 6.99 2.82
N ILE A 36 -17.36 6.66 3.54
CA ILE A 36 -17.30 6.19 4.93
C ILE A 36 -16.53 4.87 5.10
N ILE A 37 -16.55 3.97 4.10
CA ILE A 37 -15.83 2.69 4.13
C ILE A 37 -14.56 2.68 3.29
N ALA A 38 -14.33 3.72 2.46
CA ALA A 38 -13.14 3.82 1.61
C ALA A 38 -11.83 3.64 2.41
N PRO A 39 -11.64 4.21 3.62
CA PRO A 39 -10.42 3.95 4.40
C PRO A 39 -10.15 2.46 4.67
N ILE A 40 -11.20 1.67 4.92
CA ILE A 40 -11.10 0.23 5.16
C ILE A 40 -10.72 -0.50 3.87
N LEU A 41 -11.34 -0.15 2.75
CA LEU A 41 -11.02 -0.76 1.45
C LEU A 41 -9.57 -0.47 1.05
N TYR A 42 -9.10 0.77 1.23
CA TYR A 42 -7.74 1.19 0.87
C TYR A 42 -6.66 0.56 1.78
N THR A 43 -7.00 0.08 2.98
CA THR A 43 -6.03 -0.69 3.80
C THR A 43 -5.67 -2.05 3.20
N ILE A 44 -6.59 -2.71 2.49
CA ILE A 44 -6.37 -4.06 1.94
C ILE A 44 -5.19 -4.11 0.95
N PRO A 45 -5.12 -3.27 -0.11
CA PRO A 45 -3.99 -3.32 -1.04
C PRO A 45 -2.65 -2.96 -0.37
N LEU A 46 -2.65 -2.13 0.67
CA LEU A 46 -1.43 -1.79 1.41
C LEU A 46 -0.95 -2.96 2.30
N GLN A 47 -1.87 -3.70 2.90
CA GLN A 47 -1.57 -4.94 3.62
C GLN A 47 -1.00 -5.99 2.66
N LEU A 48 -1.61 -6.17 1.48
CA LEU A 48 -1.12 -7.10 0.46
C LEU A 48 0.24 -6.68 -0.10
N LEU A 49 0.47 -5.39 -0.34
CA LEU A 49 1.79 -4.88 -0.74
C LEU A 49 2.86 -5.25 0.29
N SER A 50 2.58 -5.02 1.57
CA SER A 50 3.51 -5.35 2.66
C SER A 50 3.78 -6.86 2.72
N TYR A 51 2.73 -7.67 2.62
CA TYR A 51 2.81 -9.13 2.61
C TYR A 51 3.68 -9.64 1.45
N TYR A 52 3.39 -9.24 0.21
CA TYR A 52 4.14 -9.71 -0.95
C TYR A 52 5.60 -9.25 -0.94
N VAL A 53 5.88 -8.03 -0.47
CA VAL A 53 7.26 -7.57 -0.25
C VAL A 53 7.97 -8.44 0.78
N ALA A 54 7.32 -8.78 1.89
CA ALA A 54 7.90 -9.64 2.92
C ALA A 54 8.20 -11.06 2.40
N ILE A 55 7.29 -11.63 1.62
CA ILE A 55 7.49 -12.93 0.94
C ILE A 55 8.69 -12.86 -0.01
N ILE A 56 8.76 -11.85 -0.88
CA ILE A 56 9.86 -11.67 -1.84
C ILE A 56 11.20 -11.49 -1.11
N LYS A 57 11.20 -10.78 0.02
CA LYS A 57 12.40 -10.57 0.84
C LYS A 57 12.77 -11.77 1.72
N GLY A 58 11.93 -12.80 1.79
CA GLY A 58 12.15 -13.97 2.65
C GLY A 58 12.16 -13.63 4.15
N THR A 59 11.45 -12.58 4.56
CA THR A 59 11.32 -12.23 5.99
C THR A 59 10.16 -12.98 6.63
N ASP A 60 10.25 -13.24 7.95
CA ASP A 60 9.15 -13.84 8.70
C ASP A 60 7.95 -12.88 8.76
N VAL A 61 6.86 -13.29 8.10
CA VAL A 61 5.62 -12.51 7.98
C VAL A 61 4.82 -12.54 9.28
N ASP A 62 4.78 -13.70 9.94
CA ASP A 62 3.94 -13.92 11.12
C ASP A 62 4.65 -13.45 12.40
N GLN A 63 5.97 -13.51 12.44
CA GLN A 63 6.81 -13.13 13.57
C GLN A 63 7.93 -12.16 13.14
N PRO A 64 7.60 -10.91 12.78
CA PRO A 64 8.60 -9.92 12.40
C PRO A 64 9.57 -9.66 13.54
N ARG A 65 10.86 -9.50 13.20
CA ARG A 65 11.94 -9.26 14.17
C ARG A 65 11.60 -8.11 15.13
N ASN A 66 11.95 -8.30 16.40
CA ASN A 66 11.81 -7.31 17.47
C ASN A 66 10.36 -6.92 17.84
N LEU A 67 9.35 -7.64 17.36
CA LEU A 67 7.95 -7.37 17.68
C LEU A 67 7.32 -8.55 18.43
N ALA A 68 6.37 -8.21 19.30
CA ALA A 68 5.47 -9.15 19.94
C ALA A 68 4.02 -8.80 19.53
N LYS A 69 3.13 -9.80 19.57
CA LYS A 69 1.71 -9.58 19.23
C LYS A 69 1.04 -8.55 20.15
N SER A 70 1.44 -8.55 21.42
CA SER A 70 1.05 -7.56 22.43
C SER A 70 2.20 -7.41 23.42
N VAL A 71 2.47 -6.18 23.85
CA VAL A 71 3.44 -5.89 24.91
C VAL A 71 2.68 -5.86 26.23
N THR A 72 2.92 -6.86 27.08
CA THR A 72 2.15 -7.07 28.32
C THR A 72 2.97 -6.83 29.59
N VAL A 73 4.21 -6.36 29.45
CA VAL A 73 5.11 -6.00 30.56
C VAL A 73 5.52 -4.53 30.38
N GLU A 74 5.48 -3.76 31.48
CA GLU A 74 6.02 -2.40 31.56
C GLU A 74 7.55 -2.42 31.71
#